data_AF-A0A942GBH4-F1
#
_entry.id   AF-A0A942GBH4-F1
#
_cell.length_a   1.000
_cell.length_b   1.000
_cell.length_c   1.000
_cell.angle_alpha   90.00
_cell.angle_beta   90.00
_cell.angle_gamma   90.00
#
_symmetry.space_group_name_H-M   'P 1'
#
loop_
_entity.id
_entity.type
_entity.pdbx_description
1 polymer ?
#
loop_
_entity_poly.entity_id
_entity_poly.type
_entity_poly.pdbx_seq_one_letter_code
_entity_poly.pdbx_strand_id
1 'polypeptide(L)' 'MIELYVKDGCPYCRKQMDQLDREGTPYRVINISSDPAALKKAKAEFGADKVPVLVDAGSVK' A
#
# COMPACT_ATOMS: atom_id res chain seq x y z
N MET A 1 -8.16 6.72 -7.17
CA MET A 1 -6.78 6.25 -7.40
C MET A 1 -6.42 5.42 -6.19
N ILE A 2 -6.05 4.15 -6.41
CA ILE A 2 -5.69 3.25 -5.32
C ILE A 2 -4.18 3.26 -5.13
N GLU A 3 -3.73 3.36 -3.90
CA GLU A 3 -2.32 3.32 -3.51
C GLU A 3 -2.11 2.15 -2.55
N LEU A 4 -1.18 1.27 -2.91
CA LEU A 4 -0.81 0.12 -2.10
C LEU A 4 0.61 0.31 -1.57
N TYR A 5 0.71 0.55 -0.27
CA TYR A 5 2.00 0.65 0.41
C TYR A 5 2.51 -0.75 0.76
N VAL A 6 3.69 -1.08 0.26
CA VAL A 6 4.30 -2.40 0.40
C VAL A 6 5.72 -2.28 0.92
N LYS A 7 6.25 -3.37 1.49
CA LYS A 7 7.67 -3.51 1.81
C LYS A 7 8.24 -4.76 1.17
N ASP A 8 9.52 -4.70 0.82
CA ASP A 8 10.24 -5.86 0.32
C ASP A 8 10.22 -7.03 1.33
N GLY A 9 10.04 -8.23 0.80
CA GLY A 9 9.98 -9.47 1.61
C GLY A 9 8.69 -9.66 2.40
N CYS A 10 7.63 -8.88 2.16
CA CYS A 10 6.34 -9.08 2.85
C CYS A 10 5.40 -10.00 2.04
N PRO A 11 5.13 -11.24 2.52
CA PRO A 11 4.26 -12.18 1.81
C PRO A 11 2.80 -11.69 1.73
N TYR A 12 2.34 -10.92 2.72
CA TYR A 12 0.99 -10.34 2.72
C TYR A 12 0.83 -9.25 1.66
N CYS A 13 1.86 -8.43 1.42
CA CYS A 13 1.84 -7.43 0.36
C CYS A 13 1.62 -8.09 -1.01
N ARG A 14 2.34 -9.19 -1.27
CA ARG A 14 2.20 -9.92 -2.53
C ARG A 14 0.79 -10.47 -2.73
N LYS A 15 0.20 -11.09 -1.70
CA LYS A 15 -1.20 -11.56 -1.76
C LYS A 15 -2.18 -10.44 -2.10
N GLN A 16 -1.97 -9.25 -1.54
CA GLN A 16 -2.84 -8.10 -1.77
C GLN A 16 -2.69 -7.55 -3.19
N MET A 17 -1.47 -7.53 -3.73
CA MET A 17 -1.20 -7.20 -5.14
C MET A 17 -1.87 -8.20 -6.09
N ASP A 18 -1.72 -9.50 -5.83
CA ASP A 18 -2.36 -10.57 -6.60
C ASP A 18 -3.90 -10.44 -6.59
N GLN A 19 -4.50 -10.05 -5.46
CA GLN A 19 -5.94 -9.82 -5.36
C GLN A 19 -6.39 -8.63 -6.23
N LEU A 20 -5.69 -7.50 -6.14
CA LEU A 20 -6.02 -6.31 -6.93
C LEU A 20 -5.82 -6.53 -8.44
N ASP A 21 -4.79 -7.30 -8.80
CA ASP A 21 -4.53 -7.69 -10.19
C ASP A 21 -5.65 -8.58 -10.75
N ARG A 22 -6.12 -9.56 -9.97
CA ARG A 22 -7.28 -10.39 -10.32
C ARG A 22 -8.58 -9.61 -10.45
N GLU A 23 -8.75 -8.57 -9.64
CA GLU A 23 -9.90 -7.67 -9.72
C GLU A 23 -9.81 -6.73 -10.94
N GLY A 24 -8.66 -6.64 -11.60
CA GLY A 24 -8.41 -5.71 -12.70
C GLY A 24 -8.43 -4.25 -12.26
N THR A 25 -8.28 -4.01 -10.96
CA THR A 25 -8.36 -2.67 -10.39
C THR A 25 -7.00 -1.98 -10.55
N PRO A 26 -6.92 -0.80 -11.18
CA PRO A 26 -5.64 -0.09 -11.28
C PRO A 26 -5.21 0.46 -9.92
N TYR A 27 -4.01 0.08 -9.48
CA TYR A 27 -3.40 0.57 -8.24
C TYR A 27 -1.95 0.99 -8.46
N ARG A 28 -1.48 1.90 -7.62
CA ARG A 28 -0.09 2.35 -7.56
C ARG A 28 0.62 1.67 -6.41
N VAL A 29 1.74 1.00 -6.69
CA VAL A 29 2.58 0.40 -5.65
C VAL A 29 3.54 1.44 -5.11
N ILE A 30 3.59 1.58 -3.78
CA ILE A 30 4.48 2.48 -3.07
C ILE A 30 5.36 1.63 -2.14
N ASN A 31 6.62 1.43 -2.53
CA ASN A 31 7.56 0.63 -1.75
C ASN A 31 8.20 1.46 -0.64
N ILE A 32 7.81 1.21 0.61
CA ILE A 32 8.34 1.91 1.78
C ILE A 32 9.76 1.50 2.15
N SER A 33 10.26 0.36 1.64
CA SER A 33 11.65 -0.05 1.82
C SER A 33 12.60 0.82 0.98
N SER A 34 12.14 1.29 -0.18
CA SER A 34 12.90 2.22 -1.04
C SER A 34 12.60 3.69 -0.72
N ASP A 35 11.39 4.00 -0.26
CA ASP A 35 10.96 5.34 0.12
C ASP A 35 10.46 5.36 1.59
N PRO A 36 11.36 5.58 2.57
CA PRO A 36 10.97 5.66 3.97
C PRO A 36 10.11 6.90 4.29
N ALA A 37 10.06 7.91 3.41
CA ALA A 37 9.15 9.05 3.58
C ALA A 37 7.70 8.67 3.25
N ALA A 38 7.48 7.70 2.37
CA ALA A 38 6.15 7.20 2.05
C ALA A 38 5.42 6.60 3.27
N LEU A 39 6.11 5.85 4.13
CA LEU A 39 5.50 5.34 5.36
C LEU A 39 5.15 6.47 6.34
N LYS A 40 6.00 7.49 6.45
CA LYS A 40 5.71 8.67 7.29
C LYS A 40 4.48 9.41 6.81
N LYS A 41 4.34 9.59 5.49
CA LYS A 41 3.12 10.16 4.88
C LYS A 41 1.91 9.29 5.17
N ALA A 42 1.99 7.98 4.92
CA ALA A 42 0.88 7.08 5.18
C ALA A 42 0.45 7.06 6.65
N LYS A 43 1.41 7.16 7.58
CA LYS A 43 1.13 7.29 9.02
C LYS A 43 0.48 8.62 9.37
N ALA A 44 0.96 9.73 8.80
CA ALA A 44 0.46 11.06 9.11
C ALA A 44 -0.92 11.33 8.48
N GLU A 45 -1.12 10.91 7.23
CA GLU A 45 -2.35 11.17 6.48
C GLU A 45 -3.43 10.12 6.79
N PHE A 46 -3.03 8.87 6.99
CA PHE A 46 -3.98 7.75 7.07
C PHE A 46 -3.92 6.95 8.37
N GLY A 47 -3.03 7.32 9.31
CA GLY A 47 -2.86 6.61 10.58
C GLY A 47 -2.23 5.22 10.44
N ALA A 48 -1.68 4.88 9.27
CA ALA A 48 -1.17 3.55 9.00
C ALA A 48 0.23 3.32 9.59
N ASP A 49 0.36 2.30 10.44
CA ASP A 49 1.60 1.90 11.12
C ASP A 49 2.22 0.62 10.52
N LYS A 50 1.43 -0.17 9.79
CA LYS A 50 1.81 -1.49 9.28
C LYS A 50 1.44 -1.64 7.82
N VAL A 51 2.28 -2.36 7.08
CA VAL A 51 2.02 -2.76 5.69
C VAL A 51 1.53 -4.22 5.61
N PRO A 52 0.75 -4.59 4.59
CA PRO A 52 0.27 -3.74 3.48
C PRO A 52 -0.80 -2.72 3.88
N VAL A 53 -0.75 -1.51 3.30
CA VAL A 53 -1.79 -0.47 3.45
C VAL A 53 -2.43 -0.24 2.10
N LEU A 54 -3.76 -0.38 2.02
CA LEU A 54 -4.52 -0.01 0.84
C LEU A 54 -5.21 1.33 1.09
N VAL A 55 -4.91 2.34 0.28
CA VAL A 55 -5.56 3.64 0.32
C VAL A 55 -6.38 3.80 -0.94
N ASP A 56 -7.68 4.00 -0.80
CA ASP A 56 -8.62 4.25 -1.88
C ASP A 56 -9.21 5.65 -1.71
N ALA A 57 -8.91 6.54 -2.64
CA ALA A 57 -9.41 7.93 -2.64
C ALA A 57 -9.18 8.68 -1.30
N GLY A 58 -8.04 8.42 -0.64
CA GLY A 58 -7.67 9.05 0.63
C GLY A 58 -8.22 8.36 1.88
N SER A 59 -8.89 7.22 1.75
CA SER A 59 -9.37 6.39 2.86
C SER A 59 -8.64 5.05 2.91
N VAL A 60 -8.21 4.62 4.09
CA VAL A 60 -7.64 3.26 4.26
C VAL A 60 -8.76 2.24 4.16
N LYS A 61 -8.52 1.16 3.40
CA LYS A 61 -9.38 -0.02 3.32
C LYS A 61 -8.72 -1.24 3.95
#